data_AF-A0A1T1CN87-F1
#
_entry.id   AF-A0A1T1CN87-F1
#
_cell.length_a   1.000
_cell.length_b   1.000
_cell.length_c   1.000
_cell.angle_alpha   90.00
_cell.angle_beta   90.00
_cell.angle_gamma   90.00
#
_symmetry.space_group_name_H-M   'P 1'
#
loop_
_entity.id
_entity.type
_entity.pdbx_description
1 polymer ?
#
loop_
_entity_poly.entity_id
_entity_poly.type
_entity_poly.pdbx_seq_one_letter_code
_entity_poly.pdbx_strand_id
1 'polypeptide(L)' 'MIAGGGGFEKGMGHSTPRLQKVSLELILEPGPLLKPIEEALAQHGVPLRWAITTCTALPEGQRWIRLEAMVLHCNA' A
#
# COMPACT_ATOMS: atom_id res chain seq x y z
N MET A 1 -29.14 18.89 44.74
CA MET A 1 -29.19 17.41 44.82
C MET A 1 -30.31 16.98 43.88
N ILE A 2 -30.18 16.18 42.82
CA ILE A 2 -29.32 15.02 42.50
C ILE A 2 -28.93 15.09 41.00
N ALA A 3 -27.89 14.34 40.64
CA ALA A 3 -27.09 14.30 39.41
C ALA A 3 -27.80 13.97 38.08
N GLY A 4 -27.10 14.28 36.98
CA GLY A 4 -27.39 13.78 35.63
C GLY A 4 -26.24 14.07 34.66
N GLY A 5 -25.09 13.44 34.90
CA GLY A 5 -23.93 13.52 34.01
C GLY A 5 -24.06 12.60 32.79
N GLY A 6 -23.48 13.06 31.68
CA GLY A 6 -22.64 12.27 30.79
C GLY A 6 -23.29 11.18 29.94
N GLY A 7 -23.24 11.37 28.62
CA GLY A 7 -23.44 10.31 27.65
C GLY A 7 -22.87 10.72 26.30
N PHE A 8 -21.54 10.72 26.20
CA PHE A 8 -20.78 10.99 24.99
C PHE A 8 -21.27 10.13 23.84
N GLU A 9 -21.48 10.76 22.70
CA GLU A 9 -21.76 10.13 21.43
C GLU A 9 -20.78 8.98 21.22
N LYS A 10 -21.34 7.78 21.03
CA LYS A 10 -20.63 6.53 20.80
C LYS A 10 -19.69 6.71 19.62
N GLY A 11 -18.42 7.00 19.90
CA GLY A 11 -17.39 7.20 18.90
C GLY A 11 -17.32 5.97 18.00
N MET A 12 -17.77 6.13 16.76
CA MET A 12 -17.34 5.29 15.65
C MET A 12 -15.81 5.29 15.72
N GLY A 13 -15.17 4.12 15.87
CA GLY A 13 -13.72 4.04 15.80
C GLY A 13 -13.30 4.48 14.40
N HIS A 14 -12.97 5.77 14.23
CA HIS A 14 -12.41 6.26 12.98
C HIS A 14 -11.00 5.71 12.90
N SER A 15 -10.85 4.59 12.20
CA SER A 15 -9.54 4.10 11.82
C SER A 15 -8.86 5.18 10.98
N THR A 16 -7.91 5.87 11.59
CA THR A 16 -7.19 6.95 10.91
C THR A 16 -6.39 6.35 9.77
N PRO A 17 -6.62 6.76 8.52
CA PRO A 17 -5.86 6.25 7.39
C PRO A 17 -4.39 6.65 7.56
N ARG A 18 -3.49 5.67 7.42
CA ARG A 18 -2.04 5.86 7.61
C ARG A 18 -1.33 5.77 6.27
N LEU A 19 -0.54 6.80 5.96
CA LEU A 19 0.40 6.77 4.84
C LEU A 19 1.66 6.00 5.21
N GLN A 20 2.10 5.13 4.32
CA GLN A 20 3.31 4.34 4.49
C GLN A 20 4.18 4.39 3.22
N LYS A 21 5.49 4.59 3.41
CA LYS A 21 6.48 4.35 2.35
C LYS A 21 6.75 2.86 2.24
N VAL A 22 6.71 2.35 1.03
CA VAL A 22 7.02 0.96 0.69
C VAL A 22 8.12 0.95 -0.36
N SER A 23 9.14 0.12 -0.16
CA SER A 23 10.18 -0.17 -1.14
C SER A 23 10.15 -1.67 -1.41
N LEU A 24 9.95 -2.08 -2.66
CA LEU A 24 9.89 -3.49 -3.04
C LEU A 24 10.91 -3.82 -4.12
N GLU A 25 11.31 -5.07 -4.14
CA GLU A 25 12.04 -5.70 -5.22
C GLU A 25 11.22 -6.86 -5.74
N LEU A 26 11.05 -6.94 -7.06
CA LEU A 26 10.21 -7.94 -7.72
C LEU A 26 10.98 -8.53 -8.91
N ILE A 27 10.84 -9.84 -9.11
CA ILE A 27 11.15 -10.49 -10.39
C ILE A 27 9.83 -10.63 -11.13
N LEU A 28 9.78 -10.08 -12.33
CA LEU A 28 8.59 -10.05 -13.17
C LEU A 28 8.82 -10.87 -14.42
N GLU A 29 7.86 -11.76 -14.68
CA GLU A 29 7.79 -12.53 -15.91
C GLU A 29 7.68 -11.62 -17.16
N PRO A 30 7.99 -12.16 -18.35
CA PRO A 30 7.76 -11.44 -19.60
C PRO A 30 6.30 -11.00 -19.74
N GLY A 31 6.07 -9.74 -20.14
CA GLY A 31 4.73 -9.19 -20.35
C GLY A 31 4.47 -7.80 -19.75
N PRO A 32 3.20 -7.39 -19.62
CA PRO A 32 2.81 -6.12 -19.02
C PRO A 32 3.22 -6.03 -17.54
N LEU A 33 3.80 -4.89 -17.15
CA LEU A 33 4.32 -4.67 -15.80
C LEU A 33 3.26 -4.23 -14.79
N LEU A 34 2.20 -3.56 -15.26
CA LEU A 34 1.29 -2.82 -14.39
C LEU A 34 0.57 -3.71 -13.38
N LYS A 35 -0.13 -4.75 -13.87
CA LYS A 35 -0.91 -5.66 -13.04
C LYS A 35 -0.10 -6.33 -11.92
N PRO A 36 1.06 -6.99 -12.19
CA PRO A 36 1.81 -7.64 -11.11
C PRO A 36 2.41 -6.64 -10.11
N ILE A 37 2.73 -5.41 -10.53
CA ILE A 37 3.16 -4.35 -9.60
C ILE A 37 2.01 -3.91 -8.70
N GLU A 38 0.82 -3.67 -9.26
CA GLU A 38 -0.37 -3.28 -8.48
C GLU A 38 -0.79 -4.39 -7.50
N GLU A 39 -0.75 -5.64 -7.93
CA GLU A 39 -1.03 -6.81 -7.06
C GLU A 39 -0.01 -6.94 -5.93
N ALA A 40 1.28 -6.73 -6.20
CA ALA A 40 2.31 -6.73 -5.16
C ALA A 40 2.11 -5.58 -4.17
N LEU A 41 1.81 -4.37 -4.65
CA LEU A 41 1.56 -3.21 -3.79
C LEU A 41 0.28 -3.34 -2.96
N ALA A 42 -0.77 -3.97 -3.50
CA ALA A 42 -2.04 -4.19 -2.82
C ALA A 42 -1.89 -5.02 -1.52
N GLN A 43 -0.86 -5.88 -1.45
CA GLN A 43 -0.52 -6.61 -0.22
C GLN A 43 -0.08 -5.69 0.93
N HIS A 44 0.32 -4.46 0.61
CA HIS A 44 0.70 -3.40 1.54
C HIS A 44 -0.38 -2.30 1.63
N GLY A 45 -1.61 -2.53 1.18
CA GLY A 45 -2.67 -1.51 1.20
C GLY A 45 -2.89 -0.83 -0.14
N VAL A 46 -3.60 0.30 -0.14
CA VAL A 46 -4.04 0.94 -1.39
C VAL A 46 -2.91 1.82 -1.96
N PRO A 47 -2.34 1.50 -3.13
CA PRO A 47 -1.27 2.32 -3.71
C PRO A 47 -1.82 3.67 -4.18
N LEU A 48 -1.18 4.76 -3.78
CA LEU A 48 -1.52 6.11 -4.20
C LEU A 48 -0.63 6.58 -5.35
N ARG A 49 0.68 6.34 -5.22
CA ARG A 49 1.70 6.65 -6.22
C ARG A 49 2.88 5.72 -6.06
N TRP A 50 3.47 5.30 -7.17
CA TRP A 50 4.69 4.51 -7.18
C TRP A 50 5.55 4.85 -8.39
N ALA A 51 6.83 4.48 -8.31
CA ALA A 51 7.78 4.60 -9.40
C ALA A 51 8.78 3.44 -9.36
N ILE A 52 9.14 2.93 -10.53
CA ILE A 52 10.28 2.01 -10.68
C ILE A 52 11.56 2.86 -10.58
N THR A 53 12.40 2.53 -9.62
CA THR A 53 13.69 3.22 -9.38
C THR A 53 14.86 2.47 -10.00
N THR A 54 14.71 1.16 -10.20
CA THR A 54 15.68 0.32 -10.91
C THR A 54 14.96 -0.71 -11.75
N CYS A 55 15.45 -0.98 -12.96
CA CYS A 55 14.97 -2.05 -13.82
C CYS A 55 16.15 -2.72 -14.52
N THR A 56 16.32 -4.03 -14.30
CA THR A 56 17.37 -4.84 -14.90
C THR A 56 16.74 -5.98 -15.69
N ALA A 57 17.10 -6.11 -16.96
CA ALA A 57 16.71 -7.26 -17.76
C ALA A 57 17.45 -8.51 -17.27
N LEU A 58 16.70 -9.60 -17.12
CA LEU A 58 17.21 -10.94 -16.82
C LEU A 58 17.06 -11.84 -18.07
N PRO A 59 17.66 -13.05 -18.07
CA PRO A 59 17.42 -14.03 -19.11
C PRO A 59 15.92 -14.33 -19.30
N GLU A 60 15.59 -14.92 -20.46
CA GLU A 60 14.22 -15.34 -20.79
C GLU A 60 13.18 -14.19 -20.84
N GLY A 61 13.65 -12.94 -20.85
CA GLY A 61 12.78 -11.74 -20.92
C GLY A 61 12.21 -11.32 -19.57
N GLN A 62 12.64 -11.95 -18.48
CA GLN A 62 12.29 -11.54 -17.13
C GLN A 62 12.93 -10.19 -16.79
N ARG A 63 12.38 -9.52 -15.78
CA ARG A 63 12.90 -8.24 -15.27
C ARG A 63 12.96 -8.28 -13.76
N TRP A 64 14.12 -7.98 -13.20
CA TRP A 64 14.22 -7.61 -11.79
C TRP A 64 14.04 -6.10 -11.68
N ILE A 65 13.09 -5.68 -10.85
CA ILE A 65 12.82 -4.26 -10.62
C ILE A 65 12.91 -3.93 -9.15
N ARG A 66 13.28 -2.67 -8.86
CA ARG A 66 13.05 -2.03 -7.57
C ARG A 66 12.04 -0.91 -7.75
N LEU A 67 11.10 -0.79 -6.83
CA LEU A 67 10.09 0.27 -6.83
C LEU A 67 9.95 0.91 -5.46
N GLU A 68 9.60 2.19 -5.47
CA GLU A 68 9.18 2.92 -4.27
C GLU A 68 7.72 3.37 -4.43
N ALA A 69 6.94 3.24 -3.37
CA ALA A 69 5.52 3.54 -3.37
C ALA A 69 5.07 4.24 -2.08
N MET A 70 4.04 5.08 -2.21
CA MET A 70 3.20 5.54 -1.11
C MET A 70 1.92 4.70 -1.11
N VAL A 71 1.64 4.05 0.01
CA VAL A 71 0.42 3.25 0.20
C VAL A 71 -0.40 3.81 1.35
N LEU A 72 -1.72 3.69 1.24
CA LEU A 72 -2.67 4.02 2.28
C LEU A 72 -3.13 2.74 2.98
N HIS A 73 -2.84 2.63 4.27
CA HIS A 73 -3.40 1.60 5.14
C HIS A 73 -4.61 2.17 5.88
N CYS A 74 -5.77 1.57 5.67
CA CYS A 74 -6.90 1.74 6.57
C CYS A 74 -6.82 0.60 7.58
N ASN A 75 -6.56 0.89 8.85
CA ASN A 75 -6.72 -0.13 9.88
C ASN A 75 -8.21 -0.51 9.89
N ALA A 76 -8.57 -1.78 9.79
CA ALA A 76 -9.97 -2.18 9.92
C ALA A 76 -10.39 -2.17 11.39
#